data_AF-A0A3B9UBQ7-F1
#
_entry.id   AF-A0A3B9UBQ7-F1
#
_cell.length_a   1.000
_cell.length_b   1.000
_cell.length_c   1.000
_cell.angle_alpha   90.00
_cell.angle_beta   90.00
_cell.angle_gamma   90.00
#
_symmetry.space_group_name_H-M   'P 1'
#
loop_
_entity.id
_entity.type
_entity.pdbx_description
1 polymer ?
#
loop_
_entity_poly.entity_id
_entity_poly.type
_entity_poly.pdbx_seq_one_letter_code
_entity_poly.pdbx_strand_id
1 'polypeptide(L)'
;MLVKGTEVHLDALRIEIQRRFGRPIRTKTDCQHLEERLYEELGSMVSYNTLRRFFGLVPGGTPRGAVLDILSTYCGFATYKEFSLDVRRFQFYYDWTQTIDRDRWTEAERDALLARIAEEDFNAQTIFLWILFKLTTQAPVTDWFYWLDHPVWDDGELTKAQLVFFSNSLADEFRMRLAHKEDMEVLFSNPRAFRFICHFFADYETIQKGYMANAIDVMAQRIDVPLYYHGLRVTQNFLSGNWDSIKPHALAATQHGPREGDYPILVGRYFCARFWVHYLDFGTWDPQLTRDYLDSAKGLDPHFHYLLGMEFLPIASIMGFSAPVLQIMKSSLFEFD
;
A
#
# COMPACT_ATOMS: atom_id res chain seq x y z
N MET A 1 -21.25 -11.07 3.27
CA MET A 1 -19.92 -11.23 3.86
C MET A 1 -19.96 -10.62 5.25
N LEU A 2 -19.86 -11.44 6.29
CA LEU A 2 -19.60 -10.94 7.64
C LEU A 2 -18.16 -10.42 7.63
N VAL A 3 -17.96 -9.15 7.96
CA VAL A 3 -16.61 -8.59 8.15
C VAL A 3 -16.01 -9.35 9.32
N LYS A 4 -14.90 -10.09 9.11
CA LYS A 4 -14.21 -10.91 10.13
C LYS A 4 -14.07 -10.21 11.49
N GLY A 5 -13.91 -8.89 11.50
CA GLY A 5 -13.85 -8.08 12.72
C GLY A 5 -15.12 -8.12 13.60
N THR A 6 -16.31 -8.32 13.02
CA THR A 6 -17.56 -8.38 13.80
C THR A 6 -17.63 -9.63 14.67
N GLU A 7 -17.19 -10.79 14.16
CA GLU A 7 -17.20 -12.04 14.95
C GLU A 7 -16.24 -11.96 16.14
N VAL A 8 -15.03 -11.42 15.94
CA VAL A 8 -14.04 -11.21 17.00
C VAL A 8 -14.59 -10.30 18.11
N HIS A 9 -15.33 -9.25 17.76
CA HIS A 9 -15.96 -8.36 18.75
C HIS A 9 -17.11 -9.03 19.51
N LEU A 10 -17.84 -9.96 18.89
CA LEU A 10 -18.90 -10.70 19.57
C LEU A 10 -18.33 -11.72 20.56
N ASP A 11 -17.24 -12.39 20.22
CA ASP A 11 -16.54 -13.30 21.12
C ASP A 11 -15.93 -12.58 22.32
N ALA A 12 -15.27 -11.44 22.08
CA ALA A 12 -14.77 -10.59 23.16
C ALA A 12 -15.91 -10.15 24.10
N LEU A 13 -17.07 -9.77 23.56
CA LEU A 13 -18.22 -9.37 24.36
C LEU A 13 -18.76 -10.54 25.19
N ARG A 14 -18.85 -11.75 24.62
CA ARG A 14 -19.25 -12.97 25.37
C ARG A 14 -18.31 -13.24 26.54
N ILE A 15 -17.00 -13.07 26.34
CA ILE A 15 -15.99 -13.27 27.38
C ILE A 15 -16.17 -12.22 28.49
N GLU A 16 -16.30 -10.95 28.13
CA GLU A 16 -16.43 -9.87 29.12
C GLU A 16 -17.73 -9.96 29.92
N ILE A 17 -18.85 -10.36 29.29
CA ILE A 17 -20.10 -10.63 30.01
C ILE A 17 -19.89 -11.74 31.03
N GLN A 18 -19.27 -12.86 30.65
CA GLN A 18 -19.02 -13.97 31.59
C GLN A 18 -18.07 -13.55 32.71
N ARG A 19 -17.07 -12.69 32.42
CA ARG A 19 -16.16 -12.13 33.42
C ARG A 19 -16.92 -11.31 34.45
N ARG A 20 -17.77 -10.37 34.01
CA ARG A 20 -18.58 -9.55 34.92
C ARG A 20 -19.65 -10.35 35.65
N PHE A 21 -20.29 -11.30 34.96
CA PHE A 21 -21.28 -12.21 35.54
C PHE A 21 -20.66 -13.15 36.59
N GLY A 22 -19.34 -13.33 36.57
CA GLY A 22 -18.58 -14.10 37.55
C GLY A 22 -18.62 -15.62 37.34
N ARG A 23 -19.23 -16.10 36.24
CA ARG A 23 -19.26 -17.53 35.89
C ARG A 23 -19.51 -17.75 34.39
N PRO A 24 -19.12 -18.92 33.84
CA PRO A 24 -19.44 -19.28 32.46
C PRO A 24 -20.95 -19.42 32.21
N ILE A 25 -21.39 -19.10 30.98
CA ILE A 25 -22.79 -19.25 30.55
C ILE A 25 -22.87 -20.47 29.61
N ARG A 26 -23.46 -21.57 30.07
CA ARG A 26 -23.49 -22.85 29.34
C ARG A 26 -24.89 -23.44 29.19
N THR A 27 -25.84 -22.99 29.99
CA THR A 27 -27.17 -23.58 30.08
C THR A 27 -28.28 -22.55 29.90
N LYS A 28 -29.51 -23.03 29.65
CA LYS A 28 -30.70 -22.18 29.64
C LYS A 28 -30.84 -21.40 30.97
N THR A 29 -30.58 -22.08 32.08
CA THR A 29 -30.69 -21.50 33.42
C THR A 29 -29.70 -20.34 33.61
N ASP A 30 -28.48 -20.44 33.07
CA ASP A 30 -27.51 -19.35 33.11
C ASP A 30 -28.01 -18.11 32.35
N CYS A 31 -28.66 -18.31 31.20
CA CYS A 31 -29.25 -17.22 30.43
C CYS A 31 -30.44 -16.57 31.16
N GLN A 32 -31.24 -17.33 31.90
CA GLN A 32 -32.35 -16.79 32.70
C GLN A 32 -31.80 -15.92 33.84
N HIS A 33 -30.79 -16.42 34.55
CA HIS A 33 -30.13 -15.63 35.59
C HIS A 33 -29.43 -14.37 35.05
N LEU A 34 -28.88 -14.42 33.84
CA LEU A 34 -28.31 -13.23 33.20
C LEU A 34 -29.41 -12.24 32.80
N GLU A 35 -30.55 -12.72 32.28
CA GLU A 35 -31.71 -11.86 31.97
C GLU A 35 -32.20 -11.12 33.21
N GLU A 36 -32.38 -11.83 34.33
CA GLU A 36 -32.74 -11.24 35.63
C GLU A 36 -31.73 -10.17 36.06
N ARG A 37 -30.43 -10.49 35.98
CA ARG A 37 -29.35 -9.57 36.35
C ARG A 37 -29.33 -8.30 35.50
N LEU A 38 -29.53 -8.43 34.19
CA LEU A 38 -29.59 -7.30 33.26
C LEU A 38 -30.76 -6.37 33.59
N TYR A 39 -31.91 -6.96 33.92
CA TYR A 39 -33.09 -6.18 34.31
C TYR A 39 -32.89 -5.47 35.65
N GLU A 40 -32.31 -6.15 36.64
CA GLU A 40 -32.01 -5.58 37.96
C GLU A 40 -31.02 -4.40 37.90
N GLU A 41 -29.95 -4.52 37.12
CA GLU A 41 -28.90 -3.50 37.07
C GLU A 41 -29.20 -2.35 36.11
N LEU A 42 -29.80 -2.63 34.95
CA LEU A 42 -29.94 -1.67 33.86
C LEU A 42 -31.40 -1.27 33.57
N GLY A 43 -32.38 -1.93 34.19
CA GLY A 43 -33.81 -1.75 33.87
C GLY A 43 -34.17 -2.16 32.43
N SER A 44 -33.28 -2.83 31.73
CA SER A 44 -33.40 -3.19 30.31
C SER A 44 -33.56 -4.69 30.14
N MET A 45 -34.51 -5.12 29.30
CA MET A 45 -34.83 -6.54 29.14
C MET A 45 -34.20 -7.12 27.87
N VAL A 46 -33.35 -8.14 28.04
CA VAL A 46 -32.86 -8.99 26.94
C VAL A 46 -33.31 -10.42 27.22
N SER A 47 -34.26 -10.92 26.40
CA SER A 47 -34.86 -12.22 26.67
C SER A 47 -33.82 -13.35 26.76
N TYR A 48 -34.01 -14.32 27.68
CA TYR A 48 -33.11 -15.47 27.75
C TYR A 48 -32.98 -16.22 26.41
N ASN A 49 -34.02 -16.22 25.56
CA ASN A 49 -33.94 -16.81 24.22
C ASN A 49 -32.99 -16.05 23.28
N THR A 50 -32.92 -14.72 23.40
CA THR A 50 -31.93 -13.89 22.71
C THR A 50 -30.53 -14.19 23.22
N LEU A 51 -30.35 -14.29 24.55
CA LEU A 51 -29.07 -14.63 25.17
C LEU A 51 -28.58 -16.03 24.76
N ARG A 52 -29.47 -17.03 24.73
CA ARG A 52 -29.14 -18.39 24.25
C ARG A 52 -28.60 -18.40 22.82
N ARG A 53 -29.18 -17.59 21.93
CA ARG A 53 -28.67 -17.43 20.56
C ARG A 53 -27.34 -16.71 20.55
N PHE A 54 -27.21 -15.64 21.33
CA PHE A 54 -25.99 -14.86 21.44
C PHE A 54 -24.79 -15.71 21.89
N PHE A 55 -24.97 -16.60 22.87
CA PHE A 55 -23.93 -17.52 23.36
C PHE A 55 -23.81 -18.83 22.57
N GLY A 56 -24.53 -18.97 21.45
CA GLY A 56 -24.44 -20.16 20.59
C GLY A 56 -25.05 -21.44 21.19
N LEU A 57 -25.86 -21.35 22.25
CA LEU A 57 -26.55 -22.49 22.87
C LEU A 57 -27.71 -23.02 22.01
N VAL A 58 -28.21 -22.20 21.08
CA VAL A 58 -29.17 -22.57 20.04
C VAL A 58 -28.86 -21.80 18.76
N PRO A 59 -29.24 -22.32 17.59
CA PRO A 59 -29.11 -21.59 16.32
C PRO A 59 -29.81 -20.22 16.38
N GLY A 60 -29.14 -19.20 15.85
CA GLY A 60 -29.64 -17.83 15.83
C GLY A 60 -28.95 -16.98 14.75
N GLY A 61 -29.60 -15.88 14.38
CA GLY A 61 -29.03 -14.88 13.47
C GLY A 61 -28.24 -13.80 14.22
N THR A 62 -27.77 -12.81 13.48
CA THR A 62 -27.01 -11.67 14.00
C THR A 62 -27.80 -10.92 15.08
N PRO A 63 -27.20 -10.66 16.26
CA PRO A 63 -27.84 -9.87 17.31
C PRO A 63 -28.20 -8.45 16.83
N ARG A 64 -29.31 -7.90 17.33
CA ARG A 64 -29.71 -6.52 17.02
C ARG A 64 -28.78 -5.53 17.72
N GLY A 65 -28.51 -4.37 17.10
CA GLY A 65 -27.66 -3.31 17.67
C GLY A 65 -28.06 -2.91 19.10
N ALA A 66 -29.35 -2.69 19.34
CA ALA A 66 -29.86 -2.37 20.69
C ALA A 66 -29.58 -3.46 21.75
N VAL A 67 -29.56 -4.74 21.34
CA VAL A 67 -29.19 -5.83 22.26
C VAL A 67 -27.70 -5.75 22.56
N LEU A 68 -26.86 -5.49 21.55
CA LEU A 68 -25.43 -5.32 21.73
C LEU A 68 -25.11 -4.13 22.63
N ASP A 69 -25.82 -3.01 22.48
CA ASP A 69 -25.66 -1.85 23.36
C ASP A 69 -25.99 -2.19 24.81
N ILE A 70 -27.13 -2.85 25.08
CA ILE A 70 -27.49 -3.26 26.46
C ILE A 70 -26.41 -4.19 27.05
N LEU A 71 -25.92 -5.15 26.27
CA LEU A 71 -24.89 -6.08 26.71
C LEU A 71 -23.54 -5.38 26.95
N SER A 72 -23.18 -4.38 26.15
CA SER A 72 -21.98 -3.57 26.36
C SER A 72 -22.11 -2.61 27.55
N THR A 73 -23.30 -2.04 27.78
CA THR A 73 -23.62 -1.28 29.00
C THR A 73 -23.53 -2.14 30.24
N TYR A 74 -23.99 -3.39 30.15
CA TYR A 74 -23.72 -4.35 31.19
C TYR A 74 -22.23 -4.55 31.40
N CYS A 75 -21.37 -4.51 30.39
CA CYS A 75 -19.91 -4.56 30.60
C CYS A 75 -19.27 -3.23 31.06
N GLY A 76 -20.03 -2.15 31.23
CA GLY A 76 -19.53 -0.85 31.68
C GLY A 76 -19.22 0.16 30.57
N PHE A 77 -19.61 -0.13 29.32
CA PHE A 77 -19.40 0.75 28.16
C PHE A 77 -20.71 1.45 27.75
N ALA A 78 -20.69 2.69 27.28
CA ALA A 78 -21.92 3.39 26.93
C ALA A 78 -22.64 2.76 25.73
N THR A 79 -21.89 2.17 24.78
CA THR A 79 -22.43 1.53 23.57
C THR A 79 -21.57 0.35 23.12
N TYR A 80 -22.10 -0.50 22.24
CA TYR A 80 -21.33 -1.55 21.57
C TYR A 80 -20.20 -0.99 20.70
N LYS A 81 -20.39 0.21 20.13
CA LYS A 81 -19.35 0.89 19.37
C LYS A 81 -18.16 1.23 20.27
N GLU A 82 -18.40 1.71 21.48
CA GLU A 82 -17.35 2.04 22.45
C GLU A 82 -16.62 0.78 22.93
N PHE A 83 -17.36 -0.28 23.28
CA PHE A 83 -16.77 -1.59 23.60
C PHE A 83 -15.88 -2.10 22.46
N SER A 84 -16.37 -2.06 21.22
CA SER A 84 -15.62 -2.53 20.06
C SER A 84 -14.35 -1.70 19.82
N LEU A 85 -14.39 -0.39 20.11
CA LEU A 85 -13.20 0.48 20.06
C LEU A 85 -12.18 0.10 21.14
N ASP A 86 -12.63 -0.18 22.36
CA ASP A 86 -11.77 -0.56 23.47
C ASP A 86 -11.07 -1.91 23.22
N VAL A 87 -11.81 -2.92 22.74
CA VAL A 87 -11.24 -4.21 22.33
C VAL A 87 -10.17 -4.03 21.26
N ARG A 88 -10.41 -3.17 20.25
CA ARG A 88 -9.39 -2.88 19.22
C ARG A 88 -8.14 -2.22 19.81
N ARG A 89 -8.32 -1.27 20.73
CA ARG A 89 -7.19 -0.61 21.41
C ARG A 89 -6.39 -1.60 22.24
N PHE A 90 -7.05 -2.44 23.02
CA PHE A 90 -6.38 -3.47 23.81
C PHE A 90 -5.57 -4.41 22.91
N GLN A 91 -6.15 -4.90 21.81
CA GLN A 91 -5.44 -5.75 20.85
C GLN A 91 -4.22 -5.05 20.25
N PHE A 92 -4.36 -3.77 19.87
CA PHE A 92 -3.25 -2.97 19.38
C PHE A 92 -2.11 -2.90 20.39
N TYR A 93 -2.39 -2.48 21.64
CA TYR A 93 -1.36 -2.35 22.66
C TYR A 93 -0.73 -3.70 23.02
N TYR A 94 -1.53 -4.76 23.08
CA TYR A 94 -1.03 -6.12 23.31
C TYR A 94 -0.05 -6.53 22.20
N ASP A 95 -0.48 -6.48 20.94
CA ASP A 95 0.36 -6.85 19.79
C ASP A 95 1.64 -5.98 19.73
N TRP A 96 1.51 -4.68 20.03
CA TRP A 96 2.63 -3.75 20.05
C TRP A 96 3.66 -4.10 21.12
N THR A 97 3.23 -4.40 22.35
CA THR A 97 4.14 -4.83 23.42
C THR A 97 4.86 -6.14 23.08
N GLN A 98 4.18 -7.08 22.42
CA GLN A 98 4.82 -8.30 21.94
C GLN A 98 5.78 -8.06 20.77
N THR A 99 5.63 -6.96 20.04
CA THR A 99 6.44 -6.64 18.85
C THR A 99 7.74 -5.92 19.20
N ILE A 100 7.71 -4.94 20.12
CA ILE A 100 8.89 -4.10 20.40
C ILE A 100 10.09 -4.92 20.88
N ASP A 101 9.86 -5.83 21.82
CA ASP A 101 10.91 -6.64 22.45
C ASP A 101 11.28 -7.87 21.62
N ARG A 102 10.67 -8.02 20.45
CA ARG A 102 10.80 -9.22 19.63
C ARG A 102 11.90 -9.06 18.59
N ASP A 103 12.88 -9.97 18.68
CA ASP A 103 14.01 -10.02 17.76
C ASP A 103 13.88 -11.12 16.70
N ARG A 104 13.02 -12.12 16.92
CA ARG A 104 12.88 -13.26 16.00
C ARG A 104 11.42 -13.56 15.67
N TRP A 105 11.15 -13.73 14.39
CA TRP A 105 9.86 -14.11 13.83
C TRP A 105 10.02 -15.45 13.12
N THR A 106 9.16 -16.43 13.42
CA THR A 106 9.11 -17.66 12.61
C THR A 106 8.41 -17.37 11.28
N GLU A 107 8.57 -18.27 10.30
CA GLU A 107 7.91 -18.13 8.99
C GLU A 107 6.38 -18.09 9.14
N ALA A 108 5.82 -18.96 9.99
CA ALA A 108 4.39 -19.00 10.24
C ALA A 108 3.83 -17.67 10.79
N GLU A 109 4.58 -17.00 11.66
CA GLU A 109 4.15 -15.71 12.23
C GLU A 109 4.33 -14.56 11.24
N ARG A 110 5.40 -14.59 10.46
CA ARG A 110 5.61 -13.66 9.34
C ARG A 110 4.44 -13.76 8.36
N ASP A 111 4.11 -14.96 7.92
CA ASP A 111 3.08 -15.20 6.91
C ASP A 111 1.68 -14.83 7.45
N ALA A 112 1.40 -15.10 8.72
CA ALA A 112 0.17 -14.67 9.38
C ALA A 112 0.05 -13.14 9.45
N LEU A 113 1.16 -12.43 9.72
CA LEU A 113 1.18 -10.96 9.71
C LEU A 113 0.94 -10.42 8.30
N LEU A 114 1.63 -10.96 7.29
CA LEU A 114 1.48 -10.54 5.89
C LEU A 114 0.07 -10.82 5.35
N ALA A 115 -0.55 -11.93 5.73
CA ALA A 115 -1.94 -12.23 5.38
C ALA A 115 -2.93 -11.18 5.96
N ARG A 116 -2.71 -10.74 7.21
CA ARG A 116 -3.52 -9.64 7.80
C ARG A 116 -3.31 -8.32 7.07
N ILE A 117 -2.09 -8.03 6.61
CA ILE A 117 -1.80 -6.83 5.81
C ILE A 117 -2.59 -6.86 4.49
N ALA A 118 -2.63 -8.01 3.81
CA ALA A 118 -3.43 -8.18 2.59
C ALA A 118 -4.94 -7.94 2.84
N GLU A 119 -5.44 -8.25 4.04
CA GLU A 119 -6.81 -7.93 4.48
C GLU A 119 -7.00 -6.47 4.96
N GLU A 120 -6.05 -5.57 4.67
CA GLU A 120 -6.04 -4.15 5.09
C GLU A 120 -6.14 -3.92 6.62
N ASP A 121 -5.59 -4.85 7.42
CA ASP A 121 -5.52 -4.68 8.87
C ASP A 121 -4.50 -3.58 9.24
N PHE A 122 -4.99 -2.41 9.65
CA PHE A 122 -4.18 -1.26 10.07
C PHE A 122 -3.18 -1.56 11.19
N ASN A 123 -3.54 -2.43 12.15
CA ASN A 123 -2.63 -2.80 13.24
C ASN A 123 -1.48 -3.66 12.69
N ALA A 124 -1.78 -4.64 11.83
CA ALA A 124 -0.76 -5.43 11.16
C ALA A 124 0.18 -4.57 10.30
N GLN A 125 -0.36 -3.60 9.56
CA GLN A 125 0.44 -2.64 8.78
C GLN A 125 1.34 -1.78 9.66
N THR A 126 0.84 -1.30 10.81
CA THR A 126 1.62 -0.51 11.77
C THR A 126 2.76 -1.33 12.39
N ILE A 127 2.47 -2.57 12.78
CA ILE A 127 3.47 -3.52 13.29
C ILE A 127 4.55 -3.78 12.24
N PHE A 128 4.14 -4.02 10.99
CA PHE A 128 5.08 -4.30 9.92
C PHE A 128 5.94 -3.08 9.55
N LEU A 129 5.39 -1.86 9.56
CA LEU A 129 6.18 -0.64 9.41
C LEU A 129 7.27 -0.54 10.46
N TRP A 130 6.96 -0.84 11.72
CA TRP A 130 7.95 -0.84 12.79
C TRP A 130 9.04 -1.90 12.58
N ILE A 131 8.64 -3.10 12.15
CA ILE A 131 9.59 -4.18 11.82
C ILE A 131 10.51 -3.73 10.68
N LEU A 132 9.96 -3.19 9.59
CA LEU A 132 10.76 -2.70 8.48
C LEU A 132 11.67 -1.56 8.91
N PHE A 133 11.20 -0.59 9.69
CA PHE A 133 12.02 0.50 10.21
C PHE A 133 13.21 0.00 11.04
N LYS A 134 12.99 -0.93 11.99
CA LYS A 134 14.05 -1.55 12.78
C LYS A 134 15.05 -2.29 11.88
N LEU A 135 14.54 -3.04 10.91
CA LEU A 135 15.32 -3.85 9.97
C LEU A 135 16.18 -2.98 9.05
N THR A 136 15.59 -1.96 8.41
CA THR A 136 16.31 -1.07 7.50
C THR A 136 17.31 -0.21 8.24
N THR A 137 16.99 0.25 9.46
CA THR A 137 17.90 1.10 10.23
C THR A 137 19.16 0.36 10.67
N GLN A 138 19.04 -0.91 11.09
CA GLN A 138 20.10 -1.59 11.83
C GLN A 138 20.71 -2.79 11.10
N ALA A 139 19.92 -3.57 10.37
CA ALA A 139 20.36 -4.86 9.84
C ALA A 139 21.04 -4.75 8.47
N PRO A 140 21.91 -5.69 8.09
CA PRO A 140 22.41 -5.81 6.72
C PRO A 140 21.27 -5.96 5.70
N VAL A 141 21.49 -5.50 4.46
CA VAL A 141 20.47 -5.55 3.39
C VAL A 141 20.00 -6.97 3.10
N THR A 142 20.86 -7.97 3.26
CA THR A 142 20.50 -9.39 3.09
C THR A 142 19.37 -9.84 4.01
N ASP A 143 19.28 -9.29 5.21
CA ASP A 143 18.28 -9.68 6.20
C ASP A 143 16.89 -9.15 5.82
N TRP A 144 16.83 -8.15 4.94
CA TRP A 144 15.58 -7.58 4.44
C TRP A 144 14.80 -8.60 3.62
N PHE A 145 15.50 -9.52 2.96
CA PHE A 145 14.90 -10.52 2.06
C PHE A 145 13.98 -11.48 2.82
N TYR A 146 14.21 -11.70 4.11
CA TYR A 146 13.30 -12.53 4.90
C TYR A 146 11.86 -12.01 4.89
N TRP A 147 11.66 -10.69 4.81
CA TRP A 147 10.36 -10.05 4.75
C TRP A 147 9.94 -9.67 3.33
N LEU A 148 10.90 -9.18 2.53
CA LEU A 148 10.63 -8.61 1.21
C LEU A 148 10.61 -9.67 0.10
N ASP A 149 11.21 -10.84 0.31
CA ASP A 149 11.11 -11.95 -0.63
C ASP A 149 9.87 -12.83 -0.34
N HIS A 150 8.69 -12.24 -0.46
CA HIS A 150 7.42 -12.93 -0.19
C HIS A 150 6.37 -12.70 -1.31
N PRO A 151 5.64 -13.74 -1.77
CA PRO A 151 4.72 -13.62 -2.91
C PRO A 151 3.61 -12.57 -2.76
N VAL A 152 3.23 -12.25 -1.52
CA VAL A 152 2.23 -11.21 -1.20
C VAL A 152 2.51 -9.86 -1.89
N TRP A 153 3.78 -9.54 -2.17
CA TRP A 153 4.17 -8.28 -2.83
C TRP A 153 3.95 -8.29 -4.35
N ASP A 154 3.84 -9.46 -4.97
CA ASP A 154 3.79 -9.64 -6.44
C ASP A 154 2.47 -10.21 -6.95
N ASP A 155 1.77 -11.02 -6.15
CA ASP A 155 0.59 -11.80 -6.58
C ASP A 155 -0.69 -10.95 -6.73
N GLY A 156 -0.60 -9.63 -6.55
CA GLY A 156 -1.74 -8.71 -6.62
C GLY A 156 -2.62 -8.71 -5.38
N GLU A 157 -2.16 -9.37 -4.30
CA GLU A 157 -2.84 -9.42 -3.00
C GLU A 157 -2.91 -8.05 -2.32
N LEU A 158 -1.94 -7.17 -2.60
CA LEU A 158 -1.92 -5.80 -2.08
C LEU A 158 -2.36 -4.79 -3.13
N THR A 159 -3.07 -3.77 -2.67
CA THR A 159 -3.36 -2.60 -3.49
C THR A 159 -2.08 -1.79 -3.74
N LYS A 160 -2.03 -1.07 -4.87
CA LYS A 160 -0.93 -0.13 -5.13
C LYS A 160 -0.77 0.92 -4.03
N ALA A 161 -1.87 1.33 -3.40
CA ALA A 161 -1.84 2.27 -2.29
C ALA A 161 -1.08 1.71 -1.08
N GLN A 162 -1.24 0.42 -0.75
CA GLN A 162 -0.49 -0.22 0.33
C GLN A 162 1.01 -0.29 0.03
N LEU A 163 1.37 -0.66 -1.21
CA LEU A 163 2.78 -0.73 -1.62
C LEU A 163 3.44 0.65 -1.53
N VAL A 164 2.78 1.69 -2.06
CA VAL A 164 3.25 3.08 -2.00
C VAL A 164 3.31 3.60 -0.56
N PHE A 165 2.35 3.22 0.28
CA PHE A 165 2.35 3.59 1.70
C PHE A 165 3.62 3.08 2.40
N PHE A 166 3.91 1.79 2.31
CA PHE A 166 5.12 1.23 2.94
C PHE A 166 6.40 1.82 2.35
N SER A 167 6.47 1.97 1.03
CA SER A 167 7.67 2.46 0.37
C SER A 167 7.97 3.92 0.75
N ASN A 168 6.94 4.78 0.77
CA ASN A 168 7.09 6.19 1.10
C ASN A 168 7.35 6.41 2.60
N SER A 169 6.79 5.57 3.47
CA SER A 169 7.05 5.64 4.91
C SER A 169 8.49 5.28 5.29
N LEU A 170 9.23 4.61 4.41
CA LEU A 170 10.62 4.19 4.64
C LEU A 170 11.60 4.91 3.70
N ALA A 171 11.15 5.98 3.05
CA ALA A 171 11.91 6.69 2.02
C ALA A 171 13.29 7.14 2.52
N ASP A 172 13.35 7.72 3.73
CA ASP A 172 14.60 8.24 4.29
C ASP A 172 15.55 7.12 4.68
N GLU A 173 15.04 6.03 5.24
CA GLU A 173 15.82 4.84 5.55
C GLU A 173 16.42 4.24 4.27
N PHE A 174 15.64 4.11 3.20
CA PHE A 174 16.15 3.63 1.91
C PHE A 174 17.22 4.57 1.35
N ARG A 175 16.98 5.88 1.36
CA ARG A 175 17.96 6.87 0.90
C ARG A 175 19.28 6.77 1.63
N MET A 176 19.24 6.65 2.95
CA MET A 176 20.44 6.55 3.78
C MET A 176 21.15 5.21 3.59
N ARG A 177 20.41 4.10 3.65
CA ARG A 177 20.97 2.75 3.69
C ARG A 177 21.43 2.22 2.34
N LEU A 178 20.90 2.75 1.25
CA LEU A 178 21.23 2.35 -0.11
C LEU A 178 21.95 3.48 -0.88
N ALA A 179 22.54 4.42 -0.14
CA ALA A 179 23.36 5.51 -0.70
C ALA A 179 24.68 5.01 -1.32
N HIS A 180 25.12 3.80 -0.95
CA HIS A 180 26.31 3.15 -1.48
C HIS A 180 25.95 2.08 -2.51
N LYS A 181 26.80 1.93 -3.53
CA LYS A 181 26.54 1.03 -4.66
C LYS A 181 26.57 -0.43 -4.23
N GLU A 182 27.43 -0.79 -3.29
CA GLU A 182 27.60 -2.15 -2.78
C GLU A 182 26.32 -2.66 -2.11
N ASP A 183 25.68 -1.83 -1.26
CA ASP A 183 24.40 -2.17 -0.63
C ASP A 183 23.27 -2.30 -1.66
N MET A 184 23.29 -1.44 -2.69
CA MET A 184 22.34 -1.51 -3.79
C MET A 184 22.53 -2.77 -4.65
N GLU A 185 23.76 -3.19 -4.90
CA GLU A 185 24.07 -4.45 -5.61
C GLU A 185 23.59 -5.67 -4.81
N VAL A 186 23.75 -5.64 -3.48
CA VAL A 186 23.16 -6.66 -2.59
C VAL A 186 21.65 -6.67 -2.76
N LEU A 187 20.96 -5.53 -2.65
CA LEU A 187 19.50 -5.47 -2.85
C LEU A 187 19.08 -6.01 -4.23
N PHE A 188 19.78 -5.62 -5.29
CA PHE A 188 19.50 -6.01 -6.66
C PHE A 188 19.64 -7.52 -6.93
N SER A 189 20.43 -8.21 -6.10
CA SER A 189 20.54 -9.67 -6.14
C SER A 189 19.22 -10.39 -5.80
N ASN A 190 18.29 -9.70 -5.12
CA ASN A 190 16.93 -10.18 -4.87
C ASN A 190 15.91 -9.36 -5.70
N PRO A 191 15.40 -9.88 -6.83
CA PRO A 191 14.53 -9.12 -7.73
C PRO A 191 13.24 -8.63 -7.07
N ARG A 192 12.64 -9.42 -6.17
CA ARG A 192 11.39 -9.08 -5.50
C ARG A 192 11.59 -7.95 -4.49
N ALA A 193 12.61 -8.04 -3.65
CA ALA A 193 12.95 -6.96 -2.72
C ALA A 193 13.32 -5.67 -3.47
N PHE A 194 14.11 -5.79 -4.54
CA PHE A 194 14.45 -4.66 -5.40
C PHE A 194 13.22 -4.04 -6.07
N ARG A 195 12.24 -4.84 -6.48
CA ARG A 195 10.97 -4.34 -7.01
C ARG A 195 10.20 -3.56 -5.95
N PHE A 196 10.02 -4.16 -4.77
CA PHE A 196 9.31 -3.54 -3.65
C PHE A 196 9.88 -2.16 -3.29
N ILE A 197 11.20 -2.05 -3.21
CA ILE A 197 11.87 -0.80 -2.83
C ILE A 197 12.01 0.13 -4.05
N CYS A 198 12.72 -0.27 -5.10
CA CYS A 198 13.17 0.63 -6.15
C CYS A 198 12.19 0.89 -7.28
N HIS A 199 11.18 0.04 -7.49
CA HIS A 199 10.16 0.28 -8.53
C HIS A 199 8.92 1.01 -8.00
N PHE A 200 8.60 0.86 -6.70
CA PHE A 200 7.50 1.61 -6.06
C PHE A 200 7.95 2.94 -5.45
N PHE A 201 9.24 3.11 -5.17
CA PHE A 201 9.82 4.39 -4.73
C PHE A 201 10.85 4.92 -5.73
N ALA A 202 10.33 5.61 -6.76
CA ALA A 202 11.12 6.30 -7.78
C ALA A 202 11.54 7.70 -7.29
N ASP A 203 12.69 7.80 -6.64
CA ASP A 203 13.13 9.04 -5.99
C ASP A 203 13.90 9.96 -6.94
N TYR A 204 13.21 10.95 -7.50
CA TYR A 204 13.82 11.93 -8.40
C TYR A 204 14.85 12.84 -7.71
N GLU A 205 14.78 13.01 -6.39
CA GLU A 205 15.71 13.87 -5.65
C GLU A 205 17.14 13.30 -5.67
N THR A 206 17.27 11.95 -5.66
CA THR A 206 18.55 11.25 -5.68
C THR A 206 18.90 10.65 -7.04
N ILE A 207 18.18 11.04 -8.11
CA ILE A 207 18.38 10.48 -9.46
C ILE A 207 19.77 10.79 -10.03
N GLN A 208 20.41 11.88 -9.61
CA GLN A 208 21.75 12.25 -10.05
C GLN A 208 22.85 11.64 -9.17
N LYS A 209 22.55 11.42 -7.88
CA LYS A 209 23.51 10.90 -6.91
C LYS A 209 22.78 10.30 -5.70
N GLY A 210 23.27 9.15 -5.23
CA GLY A 210 22.73 8.47 -4.05
C GLY A 210 21.83 7.31 -4.45
N TYR A 211 20.79 7.06 -3.65
CA TYR A 211 19.91 5.90 -3.77
C TYR A 211 19.42 5.63 -5.20
N MET A 212 18.71 6.58 -5.82
CA MET A 212 18.10 6.30 -7.11
C MET A 212 19.13 6.21 -8.24
N ALA A 213 20.19 7.03 -8.20
CA ALA A 213 21.31 6.91 -9.13
C ALA A 213 21.96 5.51 -9.07
N ASN A 214 22.22 5.00 -7.85
CA ASN A 214 22.76 3.66 -7.67
C ASN A 214 21.80 2.59 -8.17
N ALA A 215 20.49 2.73 -7.91
CA ALA A 215 19.47 1.81 -8.39
C ALA A 215 19.48 1.72 -9.92
N ILE A 216 19.53 2.87 -10.60
CA ILE A 216 19.61 2.94 -12.06
C ILE A 216 20.93 2.32 -12.57
N ASP A 217 22.04 2.52 -11.88
CA ASP A 217 23.33 1.93 -12.26
C ASP A 217 23.34 0.41 -12.19
N VAL A 218 22.77 -0.18 -11.14
CA VAL A 218 22.70 -1.65 -11.02
C VAL A 218 21.68 -2.26 -11.99
N MET A 219 20.57 -1.57 -12.30
CA MET A 219 19.59 -2.04 -13.30
C MET A 219 20.21 -2.23 -14.69
N ALA A 220 21.32 -1.54 -15.01
CA ALA A 220 22.02 -1.73 -16.29
C ALA A 220 22.57 -3.16 -16.46
N GLN A 221 22.76 -3.90 -15.35
CA GLN A 221 23.23 -5.29 -15.37
C GLN A 221 22.12 -6.27 -15.77
N ARG A 222 20.86 -5.98 -15.42
CA ARG A 222 19.66 -6.75 -15.79
C ARG A 222 18.44 -5.84 -15.82
N ILE A 223 17.91 -5.59 -17.02
CA ILE A 223 16.78 -4.68 -17.23
C ILE A 223 15.46 -5.46 -17.14
N ASP A 224 14.88 -5.50 -15.94
CA ASP A 224 13.61 -6.21 -15.69
C ASP A 224 12.38 -5.42 -16.17
N VAL A 225 12.39 -4.09 -16.01
CA VAL A 225 11.29 -3.19 -16.41
C VAL A 225 11.82 -2.12 -17.37
N PRO A 226 11.81 -2.37 -18.69
CA PRO A 226 12.52 -1.53 -19.66
C PRO A 226 12.04 -0.07 -19.72
N LEU A 227 10.73 0.17 -19.73
CA LEU A 227 10.20 1.55 -19.71
C LEU A 227 10.58 2.30 -18.44
N TYR A 228 10.69 1.59 -17.30
CA TYR A 228 11.11 2.19 -16.05
C TYR A 228 12.57 2.64 -16.13
N TYR A 229 13.47 1.70 -16.45
CA TYR A 229 14.91 1.94 -16.55
C TYR A 229 15.28 3.00 -17.59
N HIS A 230 14.79 2.84 -18.83
CA HIS A 230 15.13 3.75 -19.91
C HIS A 230 14.52 5.13 -19.72
N GLY A 231 13.28 5.23 -19.21
CA GLY A 231 12.68 6.51 -18.88
C GLY A 231 13.46 7.26 -17.80
N LEU A 232 13.92 6.58 -16.76
CA LEU A 232 14.77 7.19 -15.73
C LEU A 232 16.13 7.64 -16.28
N ARG A 233 16.76 6.84 -17.14
CA ARG A 233 18.01 7.25 -17.81
C ARG A 233 17.81 8.46 -18.73
N VAL A 234 16.68 8.56 -19.41
CA VAL A 234 16.30 9.76 -20.19
C VAL A 234 16.20 10.97 -19.26
N THR A 235 15.43 10.86 -18.17
CA THR A 235 15.28 11.95 -17.18
C THR A 235 16.60 12.33 -16.52
N GLN A 236 17.44 11.35 -16.17
CA GLN A 236 18.77 11.58 -15.59
C GLN A 236 19.66 12.37 -16.56
N ASN A 237 19.80 11.92 -17.81
CA ASN A 237 20.62 12.60 -18.81
C ASN A 237 20.09 14.00 -19.16
N PHE A 238 18.76 14.17 -19.22
CA PHE A 238 18.12 15.47 -19.38
C PHE A 238 18.55 16.45 -18.28
N LEU A 239 18.41 16.03 -17.01
CA LEU A 239 18.75 16.87 -15.86
C LEU A 239 20.25 17.17 -15.75
N SER A 240 21.13 16.28 -16.22
CA SER A 240 22.58 16.52 -16.25
C SER A 240 23.05 17.33 -17.47
N GLY A 241 22.16 17.65 -18.42
CA GLY A 241 22.51 18.27 -19.70
C GLY A 241 23.32 17.37 -20.64
N ASN A 242 23.28 16.06 -20.45
CA ASN A 242 23.98 15.07 -21.28
C ASN A 242 23.08 14.62 -22.45
N TRP A 243 22.79 15.54 -23.35
CA TRP A 243 21.79 15.36 -24.42
C TRP A 243 22.13 14.20 -25.38
N ASP A 244 23.42 14.01 -25.68
CA ASP A 244 23.88 12.95 -26.59
C ASP A 244 23.56 11.55 -26.05
N SER A 245 23.48 11.40 -24.73
CA SER A 245 23.19 10.12 -24.07
C SER A 245 21.70 9.81 -23.95
N ILE A 246 20.81 10.74 -24.32
CA ILE A 246 19.35 10.53 -24.29
C ILE A 246 18.92 9.57 -25.39
N LYS A 247 19.44 9.74 -26.62
CA LYS A 247 18.92 9.07 -27.82
C LYS A 247 18.90 7.53 -27.71
N PRO A 248 19.96 6.84 -27.24
CA PRO A 248 19.94 5.38 -27.15
C PRO A 248 18.84 4.86 -26.23
N HIS A 249 18.63 5.52 -25.08
CA HIS A 249 17.59 5.13 -24.12
C HIS A 249 16.19 5.47 -24.63
N ALA A 250 16.01 6.61 -25.28
CA ALA A 250 14.74 6.99 -25.89
C ALA A 250 14.31 6.01 -27.01
N LEU A 251 15.27 5.58 -27.85
CA LEU A 251 15.01 4.55 -28.87
C LEU A 251 14.63 3.21 -28.24
N ALA A 252 15.36 2.76 -27.22
CA ALA A 252 15.07 1.50 -26.54
C ALA A 252 13.69 1.52 -25.86
N ALA A 253 13.33 2.59 -25.17
CA ALA A 253 12.00 2.76 -24.59
C ALA A 253 10.88 2.76 -25.65
N THR A 254 11.11 3.43 -26.79
CA THR A 254 10.15 3.48 -27.90
C THR A 254 9.96 2.10 -28.55
N GLN A 255 11.04 1.33 -28.72
CA GLN A 255 10.98 -0.03 -29.26
C GLN A 255 10.24 -1.00 -28.35
N HIS A 256 10.38 -0.85 -27.03
CA HIS A 256 9.63 -1.67 -26.08
C HIS A 256 8.15 -1.34 -26.05
N GLY A 257 7.81 -0.05 -26.02
CA GLY A 257 6.42 0.41 -25.94
C GLY A 257 5.72 0.05 -24.62
N PRO A 258 4.52 0.59 -24.38
CA PRO A 258 3.69 0.24 -23.23
C PRO A 258 3.07 -1.16 -23.40
N ARG A 259 2.86 -1.85 -22.28
CA ARG A 259 2.15 -3.12 -22.19
C ARG A 259 0.78 -2.93 -21.54
N GLU A 260 -0.12 -3.89 -21.79
CA GLU A 260 -1.40 -3.94 -21.10
C GLU A 260 -1.17 -4.05 -19.57
N GLY A 261 -1.83 -3.20 -18.80
CA GLY A 261 -1.67 -3.14 -17.34
C GLY A 261 -0.51 -2.28 -16.82
N ASP A 262 0.33 -1.71 -17.71
CA ASP A 262 1.38 -0.78 -17.29
C ASP A 262 0.78 0.43 -16.56
N TYR A 263 1.47 0.87 -15.52
CA TYR A 263 1.00 2.02 -14.75
C TYR A 263 1.17 3.32 -15.56
N PRO A 264 0.26 4.31 -15.46
CA PRO A 264 0.24 5.47 -16.35
C PRO A 264 1.55 6.26 -16.43
N ILE A 265 2.34 6.30 -15.36
CA ILE A 265 3.66 6.94 -15.38
C ILE A 265 4.64 6.26 -16.35
N LEU A 266 4.58 4.93 -16.52
CA LEU A 266 5.39 4.20 -17.49
C LEU A 266 4.96 4.51 -18.92
N VAL A 267 3.65 4.64 -19.15
CA VAL A 267 3.10 5.08 -20.43
C VAL A 267 3.53 6.52 -20.74
N GLY A 268 3.57 7.39 -19.73
CA GLY A 268 4.12 8.74 -19.84
C GLY A 268 5.59 8.75 -20.26
N ARG A 269 6.42 7.84 -19.71
CA ARG A 269 7.82 7.65 -20.12
C ARG A 269 7.97 7.24 -21.58
N TYR A 270 7.06 6.41 -22.09
CA TYR A 270 7.04 6.07 -23.50
C TYR A 270 6.78 7.30 -24.39
N PHE A 271 5.83 8.16 -24.04
CA PHE A 271 5.59 9.41 -24.78
C PHE A 271 6.76 10.39 -24.68
N CYS A 272 7.38 10.49 -23.50
CA CYS A 272 8.60 11.27 -23.32
C CYS A 272 9.74 10.76 -24.22
N ALA A 273 9.91 9.43 -24.31
CA ALA A 273 10.91 8.82 -25.18
C ALA A 273 10.64 9.13 -26.67
N ARG A 274 9.39 9.02 -27.13
CA ARG A 274 9.01 9.39 -28.50
C ARG A 274 9.29 10.86 -28.81
N PHE A 275 8.99 11.74 -27.87
CA PHE A 275 9.33 13.17 -27.97
C PHE A 275 10.84 13.34 -28.19
N TRP A 276 11.66 12.70 -27.36
CA TRP A 276 13.12 12.79 -27.47
C TRP A 276 13.66 12.27 -28.80
N VAL A 277 13.17 11.12 -29.28
CA VAL A 277 13.58 10.58 -30.58
C VAL A 277 13.31 11.60 -31.69
N HIS A 278 12.08 12.11 -31.78
CA HIS A 278 11.69 13.05 -32.82
C HIS A 278 12.42 14.40 -32.70
N TYR A 279 12.53 14.94 -31.48
CA TYR A 279 13.23 16.20 -31.24
C TYR A 279 14.72 16.12 -31.62
N LEU A 280 15.40 15.02 -31.27
CA LEU A 280 16.83 14.87 -31.59
C LEU A 280 17.09 14.63 -33.08
N ASP A 281 16.11 14.13 -33.83
CA ASP A 281 16.23 13.94 -35.29
C ASP A 281 15.84 15.19 -36.09
N PHE A 282 14.80 15.92 -35.65
CA PHE A 282 14.16 16.96 -36.46
C PHE A 282 14.11 18.33 -35.80
N GLY A 283 14.39 18.46 -34.50
CA GLY A 283 14.30 19.71 -33.75
C GLY A 283 12.89 20.30 -33.65
N THR A 284 11.85 19.50 -33.89
CA THR A 284 10.45 19.95 -33.97
C THR A 284 9.53 19.11 -33.09
N TRP A 285 8.24 19.47 -33.05
CA TRP A 285 7.19 18.67 -32.43
C TRP A 285 6.59 17.68 -33.43
N ASP A 286 6.34 16.44 -33.02
CA ASP A 286 5.59 15.46 -33.82
C ASP A 286 4.08 15.65 -33.61
N PRO A 287 3.30 16.08 -34.62
CA PRO A 287 1.84 16.21 -34.49
C PRO A 287 1.13 14.88 -34.21
N GLN A 288 1.71 13.73 -34.59
CA GLN A 288 1.16 12.42 -34.28
C GLN A 288 1.27 12.10 -32.79
N LEU A 289 2.34 12.57 -32.13
CA LEU A 289 2.54 12.40 -30.69
C LEU A 289 1.37 12.98 -29.88
N THR A 290 0.85 14.15 -30.26
CA THR A 290 -0.32 14.76 -29.61
C THR A 290 -1.55 13.86 -29.74
N ARG A 291 -1.82 13.32 -30.93
CA ARG A 291 -2.97 12.44 -31.16
C ARG A 291 -2.88 11.18 -30.31
N ASP A 292 -1.75 10.50 -30.36
CA ASP A 292 -1.54 9.23 -29.65
C ASP A 292 -1.59 9.44 -28.13
N TYR A 293 -1.05 10.55 -27.63
CA TYR A 293 -1.12 10.90 -26.22
C TYR A 293 -2.57 11.13 -25.76
N LEU A 294 -3.34 11.92 -26.51
CA LEU A 294 -4.74 12.18 -26.18
C LEU A 294 -5.61 10.92 -26.27
N ASP A 295 -5.35 10.04 -27.23
CA ASP A 295 -6.06 8.77 -27.33
C ASP A 295 -5.73 7.83 -26.16
N SER A 296 -4.47 7.82 -25.71
CA SER A 296 -4.08 7.11 -24.49
C SER A 296 -4.76 7.70 -23.24
N ALA A 297 -4.89 9.03 -23.16
CA ALA A 297 -5.52 9.70 -22.02
C ALA A 297 -7.04 9.42 -21.96
N LYS A 298 -7.73 9.35 -23.11
CA LYS A 298 -9.18 9.01 -23.17
C LYS A 298 -9.50 7.64 -22.57
N GLY A 299 -8.60 6.68 -22.74
CA GLY A 299 -8.76 5.33 -22.20
C GLY A 299 -8.44 5.19 -20.71
N LEU A 300 -7.98 6.26 -20.06
CA LEU A 300 -7.52 6.27 -18.68
C LEU A 300 -8.49 7.04 -17.79
N ASP A 301 -8.73 6.54 -16.58
CA ASP A 301 -9.48 7.26 -15.54
C ASP A 301 -8.88 8.67 -15.34
N PRO A 302 -9.71 9.74 -15.34
CA PRO A 302 -9.25 11.12 -15.15
C PRO A 302 -8.34 11.30 -13.93
N HIS A 303 -8.59 10.54 -12.87
CA HIS A 303 -7.75 10.57 -11.68
C HIS A 303 -6.28 10.28 -11.98
N PHE A 304 -5.94 9.47 -12.98
CA PHE A 304 -4.55 9.11 -13.28
C PHE A 304 -3.89 9.95 -14.39
N HIS A 305 -4.60 10.93 -14.97
CA HIS A 305 -4.06 11.76 -16.05
C HIS A 305 -2.77 12.50 -15.66
N TYR A 306 -2.67 12.93 -14.39
CA TYR A 306 -1.46 13.59 -13.88
C TYR A 306 -0.22 12.67 -13.93
N LEU A 307 -0.38 11.36 -13.69
CA LEU A 307 0.72 10.39 -13.78
C LEU A 307 1.17 10.20 -15.22
N LEU A 308 0.24 10.17 -16.18
CA LEU A 308 0.54 10.06 -17.61
C LEU A 308 1.36 11.26 -18.12
N GLY A 309 1.09 12.46 -17.60
CA GLY A 309 1.76 13.70 -18.00
C GLY A 309 3.03 14.04 -17.21
N MET A 310 3.27 13.39 -16.07
CA MET A 310 4.20 13.84 -15.02
C MET A 310 5.62 14.16 -15.52
N GLU A 311 6.21 13.34 -16.39
CA GLU A 311 7.56 13.60 -16.93
C GLU A 311 7.50 14.25 -18.32
N PHE A 312 6.63 13.75 -19.19
CA PHE A 312 6.57 14.17 -20.59
C PHE A 312 6.24 15.65 -20.76
N LEU A 313 5.16 16.13 -20.14
CA LEU A 313 4.65 17.49 -20.38
C LEU A 313 5.58 18.57 -19.82
N PRO A 314 6.16 18.43 -18.60
CA PRO A 314 7.16 19.38 -18.12
C PRO A 314 8.42 19.40 -18.98
N ILE A 315 8.95 18.24 -19.37
CA ILE A 315 10.15 18.17 -20.22
C ILE A 315 9.90 18.85 -21.57
N ALA A 316 8.80 18.52 -22.25
CA ALA A 316 8.43 19.16 -23.51
C ALA A 316 8.30 20.70 -23.37
N SER A 317 7.70 21.16 -22.26
CA SER A 317 7.56 22.58 -21.97
C SER A 317 8.92 23.28 -21.78
N ILE A 318 9.83 22.68 -21.01
CA ILE A 318 11.18 23.19 -20.78
C ILE A 318 11.96 23.28 -22.09
N MET A 319 11.75 22.31 -23.00
CA MET A 319 12.36 22.30 -24.33
C MET A 319 11.72 23.29 -25.33
N GLY A 320 10.81 24.16 -24.89
CA GLY A 320 10.23 25.23 -25.70
C GLY A 320 8.92 24.86 -26.42
N PHE A 321 8.34 23.70 -26.14
CA PHE A 321 7.09 23.24 -26.77
C PHE A 321 5.84 23.55 -25.94
N SER A 322 5.75 24.76 -25.39
CA SER A 322 4.62 25.18 -24.55
C SER A 322 3.29 25.22 -25.30
N ALA A 323 3.28 25.60 -26.58
CA ALA A 323 2.04 25.66 -27.36
C ALA A 323 1.39 24.26 -27.58
N PRO A 324 2.11 23.22 -28.04
CA PRO A 324 1.58 21.86 -28.08
C PRO A 324 1.16 21.32 -26.71
N VAL A 325 1.93 21.60 -25.65
CA VAL A 325 1.55 21.17 -24.29
C VAL A 325 0.25 21.85 -23.84
N LEU A 326 0.09 23.16 -24.06
CA LEU A 326 -1.15 23.87 -23.77
C LEU A 326 -2.33 23.33 -24.58
N GLN A 327 -2.12 22.88 -25.82
CA GLN A 327 -3.16 22.24 -26.62
C GLN A 327 -3.62 20.92 -25.99
N ILE A 328 -2.68 20.10 -25.49
CA ILE A 328 -3.00 18.87 -24.76
C ILE A 328 -3.80 19.19 -23.50
N MET A 329 -3.32 20.14 -22.69
CA MET A 329 -3.97 20.51 -21.43
C MET A 329 -5.35 21.14 -21.64
N LYS A 330 -5.57 21.88 -22.74
CA LYS A 330 -6.88 22.47 -23.07
C LYS A 330 -7.85 21.51 -23.76
N SER A 331 -7.44 20.27 -24.01
CA SER A 331 -8.37 19.26 -24.49
C SER A 331 -9.46 19.03 -23.44
N SER A 332 -10.65 18.62 -23.86
CA SER A 332 -11.80 18.36 -22.96
C SER A 332 -11.60 17.18 -21.99
N LEU A 333 -10.36 16.68 -21.86
CA LEU A 333 -9.99 15.52 -21.06
C LEU A 333 -9.38 15.92 -19.72
N PHE A 334 -8.71 17.08 -19.66
CA PHE A 334 -8.11 17.58 -18.43
C PHE A 334 -9.06 18.65 -17.87
N GLU A 335 -9.97 18.23 -16.99
CA GLU A 335 -10.79 19.17 -16.21
C GLU A 335 -9.88 19.86 -15.18
N PHE A 336 -9.69 21.16 -15.35
CA PHE A 336 -9.13 22.01 -14.30
C PHE A 336 -10.31 22.58 -13.53
N ASP A 337 -10.68 21.94 -12.42
CA ASP A 337 -11.54 22.56 -11.42
C ASP A 337 -10.80 23.66 -10.67
#